data_AF-A0A015TZT0-F1
#
_entry.id   AF-A0A015TZT0-F1
#
_cell.length_a   1.000
_cell.length_b   1.000
_cell.length_c   1.000
_cell.angle_alpha   90.00
_cell.angle_beta   90.00
_cell.angle_gamma   90.00
#
_symmetry.space_group_name_H-M   'P 1'
#
loop_
_entity.id
_entity.type
_entity.pdbx_description
1 polymer ?
#
loop_
_entity_poly.entity_id
_entity_poly.type
_entity_poly.pdbx_seq_one_letter_code
_entity_poly.pdbx_strand_id
1 'polypeptide(L)'
;MKSEGFKKREIKNNLKKINAMRTKTLYRCDAQKIDISRFPNFHITGSITGMKKLYYGKNALLVRCGSWIYNVSSEPEVYYNIAH
;
A
#
# COMPACT_ATOMS: atom_id res chain seq x y z
N MET A 1 -27.80 12.02 19.71
CA MET A 1 -27.07 10.73 19.68
C MET A 1 -27.01 10.23 18.24
N LYS A 2 -25.82 9.97 17.67
CA LYS A 2 -25.73 9.41 16.30
C LYS A 2 -26.25 7.96 16.31
N SER A 3 -27.14 7.61 15.38
CA SER A 3 -27.79 6.28 15.33
C SER A 3 -26.78 5.15 15.05
N GLU A 4 -27.01 3.95 15.58
CA GLU A 4 -26.13 2.78 15.35
C GLU A 4 -25.90 2.48 13.86
N GLY A 5 -26.91 2.74 13.03
CA GLY A 5 -26.82 2.59 11.58
C GLY A 5 -25.80 3.52 10.94
N PHE A 6 -25.62 4.74 11.49
CA PHE A 6 -24.58 5.68 11.04
C PHE A 6 -23.19 5.15 11.38
N LYS A 7 -23.00 4.66 12.61
CA LYS A 7 -21.72 4.10 13.10
C LYS A 7 -21.28 2.87 12.28
N LYS A 8 -22.20 1.94 11.98
CA LYS A 8 -21.92 0.77 11.13
C LYS A 8 -21.54 1.15 9.70
N ARG A 9 -22.19 2.17 9.13
CA ARG A 9 -21.91 2.66 7.76
C ARG A 9 -20.55 3.37 7.69
N GLU A 10 -20.23 4.17 8.70
CA GLU A 10 -18.94 4.84 8.86
C GLU A 10 -17.79 3.83 8.99
N ILE A 11 -17.95 2.78 9.81
CA ILE A 11 -16.98 1.68 9.93
C ILE A 11 -16.81 0.95 8.59
N LYS A 12 -17.90 0.62 7.89
CA LYS A 12 -17.83 -0.03 6.56
C LYS A 12 -17.10 0.82 5.53
N ASN A 13 -17.33 2.13 5.54
CA ASN A 13 -16.69 3.07 4.63
C ASN A 13 -15.20 3.24 4.95
N ASN A 14 -14.83 3.34 6.23
CA ASN A 14 -13.42 3.33 6.65
C ASN A 14 -12.74 2.01 6.29
N LEU A 15 -13.40 0.87 6.50
CA LEU A 15 -12.87 -0.44 6.10
C LEU A 15 -12.72 -0.55 4.59
N LYS A 16 -13.65 0.00 3.79
CA LYS A 16 -13.50 0.13 2.34
C LYS A 16 -12.32 1.03 1.97
N LYS A 17 -12.11 2.15 2.67
CA LYS A 17 -11.00 3.09 2.44
C LYS A 17 -9.64 2.45 2.73
N ILE A 18 -9.55 1.68 3.82
CA ILE A 18 -8.36 0.89 4.20
C ILE A 18 -8.11 -0.23 3.19
N ASN A 19 -9.16 -0.97 2.79
CA ASN A 19 -9.06 -2.03 1.77
C ASN A 19 -8.80 -1.48 0.36
N ALA A 20 -9.06 -0.20 0.12
CA ALA A 20 -8.84 0.47 -1.15
C ALA A 20 -7.45 1.11 -1.25
N MET A 21 -6.51 0.81 -0.34
CA MET A 21 -5.11 1.18 -0.55
C MET A 21 -4.51 0.32 -1.68
N ARG A 22 -4.75 0.81 -2.90
CA ARG A 22 -4.23 0.28 -4.15
C ARG A 22 -2.72 0.42 -4.15
N THR A 23 -2.03 -0.48 -4.81
CA THR A 23 -0.60 -0.29 -5.08
C THR A 23 -0.43 0.98 -5.91
N LYS A 24 0.43 1.90 -5.44
CA LYS A 24 0.78 3.14 -6.15
C LYS A 24 1.98 2.92 -7.07
N THR A 25 2.25 3.86 -7.97
CA THR A 25 3.44 3.83 -8.83
C THR A 25 4.49 4.82 -8.32
N LEU A 26 5.73 4.38 -8.28
CA LEU A 26 6.89 5.20 -7.95
C LEU A 26 7.81 5.28 -9.18
N TYR A 27 8.14 6.50 -9.62
CA TYR A 27 9.04 6.69 -10.75
C TYR A 27 10.47 6.33 -10.39
N ARG A 28 11.24 5.84 -11.37
CA ARG A 28 12.62 5.39 -11.16
C ARG A 28 13.53 6.46 -10.56
N CYS A 29 13.38 7.71 -10.99
CA CYS A 29 14.19 8.82 -10.47
C CYS A 29 13.97 9.02 -8.96
N ASP A 30 12.72 8.99 -8.51
CA ASP A 30 12.40 9.16 -7.08
C ASP A 30 12.75 7.93 -6.26
N ALA A 31 12.55 6.74 -6.84
CA ALA A 31 12.98 5.48 -6.25
C ALA A 31 14.49 5.44 -6.00
N GLN A 32 15.30 6.01 -6.89
CA GLN A 32 16.75 6.07 -6.74
C GLN A 32 17.16 7.06 -5.64
N LYS A 33 16.48 8.21 -5.52
CA LYS A 33 16.76 9.21 -4.47
C LYS A 33 16.58 8.67 -3.07
N ILE A 34 15.62 7.75 -2.87
CA ILE A 34 15.29 7.17 -1.56
C ILE A 34 15.90 5.80 -1.31
N ASP A 35 16.75 5.32 -2.24
CA ASP A 35 17.28 3.96 -2.28
C ASP A 35 16.18 2.90 -2.04
N ILE A 36 15.22 2.79 -2.97
CA ILE A 36 14.08 1.88 -2.84
C ILE A 36 14.49 0.41 -2.65
N SER A 37 15.71 0.03 -3.09
CA SER A 37 16.25 -1.34 -3.00
C SER A 37 16.30 -1.89 -1.58
N ARG A 38 16.40 -1.02 -0.57
CA ARG A 38 16.45 -1.42 0.84
C ARG A 38 15.14 -1.98 1.37
N PHE A 39 14.03 -1.74 0.67
CA PHE A 39 12.73 -2.27 1.07
C PHE A 39 12.51 -3.71 0.57
N PRO A 40 11.81 -4.55 1.35
CA PRO A 40 11.38 -5.86 0.87
C PRO A 40 10.55 -5.73 -0.40
N ASN A 41 10.77 -6.61 -1.36
CA ASN A 41 10.12 -6.53 -2.67
C ASN A 41 9.82 -7.91 -3.26
N PHE A 42 8.95 -7.91 -4.28
CA PHE A 42 8.61 -9.08 -5.07
C PHE A 42 8.38 -8.68 -6.52
N HIS A 43 8.53 -9.64 -7.43
CA HIS A 43 8.36 -9.40 -8.86
C HIS A 43 6.91 -9.01 -9.18
N ILE A 44 6.71 -8.15 -10.17
CA ILE A 44 5.39 -7.64 -10.56
C ILE A 44 4.36 -8.71 -10.91
N THR A 45 4.82 -9.87 -11.39
CA THR A 45 3.94 -11.02 -11.71
C THR A 45 3.38 -11.70 -10.46
N GLY A 46 3.89 -11.36 -9.27
CA GLY A 46 3.41 -11.89 -8.00
C GLY A 46 2.02 -11.36 -7.64
N SER A 47 1.24 -12.18 -6.93
CA SER A 47 -0.10 -11.82 -6.47
C SER A 47 -0.05 -10.83 -5.32
N ILE A 48 -0.41 -9.56 -5.56
CA ILE A 48 -0.51 -8.52 -4.52
C ILE A 48 -1.43 -8.99 -3.37
N THR A 49 -2.58 -9.56 -3.70
CA THR A 49 -3.53 -10.07 -2.70
C THR A 49 -2.93 -11.22 -1.89
N GLY A 50 -2.22 -12.14 -2.55
CA GLY A 50 -1.50 -13.21 -1.88
C GLY A 50 -0.41 -12.68 -0.95
N MET A 51 0.41 -11.75 -1.43
CA MET A 51 1.48 -11.12 -0.66
C MET A 51 0.97 -10.39 0.59
N LYS A 52 -0.12 -9.63 0.45
CA LYS A 52 -0.78 -8.98 1.59
C LYS A 52 -1.37 -9.99 2.57
N LYS A 53 -1.96 -11.09 2.10
CA LYS A 53 -2.59 -12.08 2.99
C LYS A 53 -1.57 -12.91 3.75
N LEU A 54 -0.47 -13.32 3.10
CA LEU A 54 0.46 -14.31 3.62
C LEU A 54 1.70 -13.71 4.29
N TYR A 55 2.16 -12.53 3.85
CA TYR A 55 3.47 -12.00 4.26
C TYR A 55 3.42 -10.58 4.84
N TYR A 56 2.73 -9.64 4.21
CA TYR A 56 2.85 -8.21 4.56
C TYR A 56 1.69 -7.66 5.39
N GLY A 57 0.56 -8.35 5.43
CA GLY A 57 -0.66 -7.88 6.07
C GLY A 57 -1.57 -7.08 5.14
N LYS A 58 -2.86 -7.03 5.51
CA LYS A 58 -3.93 -6.41 4.71
C LYS A 58 -3.69 -4.92 4.43
N ASN A 59 -3.05 -4.23 5.38
CA ASN A 59 -2.82 -2.80 5.36
C ASN A 59 -1.45 -2.42 4.78
N ALA A 60 -0.73 -3.37 4.17
CA ALA A 60 0.59 -3.11 3.63
C ALA A 60 0.55 -2.02 2.55
N LEU A 61 1.47 -1.08 2.67
CA LEU A 61 1.72 -0.01 1.72
C LEU A 61 2.67 -0.53 0.66
N LEU A 62 2.15 -0.70 -0.55
CA LEU A 62 2.91 -1.25 -1.67
C LEU A 62 3.06 -0.20 -2.76
N VAL A 63 4.27 -0.09 -3.30
CA VAL A 63 4.59 0.78 -4.44
C VAL A 63 5.21 -0.04 -5.57
N ARG A 64 4.80 0.20 -6.80
CA ARG A 64 5.36 -0.41 -8.01
C ARG A 64 6.44 0.50 -8.57
N CYS A 65 7.62 -0.05 -8.83
CA CYS A 65 8.68 0.63 -9.56
C CYS A 65 9.29 -0.36 -10.58
N GLY A 66 9.13 -0.07 -11.88
CA GLY A 66 9.57 -0.96 -12.95
C GLY A 66 8.90 -2.34 -12.89
N SER A 67 9.73 -3.39 -12.82
CA SER A 67 9.33 -4.81 -12.76
C SER A 67 9.11 -5.33 -11.33
N TRP A 68 9.16 -4.45 -10.32
CA TRP A 68 9.13 -4.83 -8.91
C TRP A 68 8.04 -4.09 -8.15
N ILE A 69 7.57 -4.72 -7.07
CA ILE A 69 6.65 -4.14 -6.09
C ILE A 69 7.34 -4.17 -4.72
N TYR A 70 7.45 -3.01 -4.08
CA TYR A 70 8.14 -2.80 -2.82
C TYR A 70 7.15 -2.59 -1.69
N ASN A 71 7.43 -3.17 -0.53
CA ASN A 71 6.70 -2.92 0.71
C ASN A 71 7.36 -1.77 1.47
N VAL A 72 6.70 -0.61 1.46
CA VAL A 72 7.16 0.62 2.12
C VAL A 72 6.41 0.88 3.42
N SER A 73 5.82 -0.15 4.04
CA SER A 73 5.03 0.03 5.27
C SER A 73 5.85 0.53 6.45
N SER A 74 7.17 0.30 6.45
CA SER A 74 8.08 0.87 7.45
C SER A 74 8.26 2.38 7.30
N GLU A 75 8.02 2.93 6.10
CA GLU A 75 8.14 4.36 5.79
C GLU A 75 6.96 4.84 4.94
N PRO A 76 5.80 5.08 5.59
CA PRO A 76 4.56 5.43 4.91
C PRO A 76 4.63 6.69 4.03
N GLU A 77 5.55 7.61 4.32
CA GLU A 77 5.75 8.84 3.54
C GLU A 77 6.08 8.55 2.08
N VAL A 78 6.81 7.47 1.79
CA VAL A 78 7.09 7.04 0.41
C VAL A 78 5.79 6.78 -0.35
N TYR A 79 4.81 6.16 0.31
CA TYR A 79 3.51 5.87 -0.29
C TYR A 79 2.61 7.12 -0.37
N TYR A 80 2.58 7.96 0.66
CA TYR A 80 1.65 9.10 0.71
C TYR A 80 2.15 10.33 -0.04
N ASN A 81 3.44 10.65 0.05
CA ASN A 81 4.00 11.92 -0.40
C ASN A 81 4.78 11.80 -1.71
N ILE A 82 5.34 10.62 -2.01
CA ILE A 82 6.22 10.41 -3.18
C ILE A 82 5.54 9.60 -4.28
N ALA A 83 4.83 8.53 -3.93
CA ALA A 83 4.19 7.65 -4.90
C ALA A 83 2.84 8.18 -5.41
N HIS A 84 2.53 7.90 -6.68
CA HIS A 84 1.36 8.37 -7.42
C HIS A 84 0.29 7.28 -7.61
#